data_AF-A0A2V6WJ44-F1
#
_entry.id   AF-A0A2V6WJ44-F1
#
_cell.length_a   1.000
_cell.length_b   1.000
_cell.length_c   1.000
_cell.angle_alpha   90.00
_cell.angle_beta   90.00
_cell.angle_gamma   90.00
#
_symmetry.space_group_name_H-M   'P 1'
#
loop_
_entity.id
_entity.type
_entity.pdbx_description
1 polymer ?
#
loop_
_entity_poly.entity_id
_entity_poly.type
_entity_poly.pdbx_seq_one_letter_code
_entity_poly.pdbx_strand_id
1 'polypeptide(L)' 'MSALGAPRHPEVGDDRIARLMTETLAEGLSRLRGRPVRIREVRREFLASSSSFRTERLHVSLDDGRPLRVFFKDLDPEHQ' A
#
# COMPACT_ATOMS: atom_id res chain seq x y z
N MET A 1 -31.02 22.64 -8.07
CA MET A 1 -30.19 22.19 -9.22
C MET A 1 -28.80 21.94 -8.64
N SER A 2 -28.53 20.74 -8.10
CA SER A 2 -27.83 19.61 -8.75
C SER A 2 -26.43 20.04 -9.26
N ALA A 3 -25.31 19.44 -8.83
CA ALA A 3 -25.10 18.02 -8.66
C ALA A 3 -24.25 17.66 -7.41
N LEU A 4 -24.76 16.68 -6.66
CA LEU A 4 -23.97 15.81 -5.80
C LEU A 4 -22.99 15.03 -6.70
N GLY A 5 -21.70 15.29 -6.56
CA GLY A 5 -20.68 14.39 -7.10
C GLY A 5 -20.80 13.08 -6.36
N ALA A 6 -21.39 12.08 -7.00
CA ALA A 6 -21.45 10.70 -6.50
C ALA A 6 -20.04 10.25 -6.07
N PRO A 7 -19.90 9.43 -5.02
CA PRO A 7 -18.64 8.75 -4.79
C PRO A 7 -18.39 7.87 -6.02
N ARG A 8 -17.42 8.26 -6.86
CA ARG A 8 -16.84 7.34 -7.86
C ARG A 8 -16.45 6.12 -7.04
N HIS A 9 -16.92 4.92 -7.34
CA HIS A 9 -16.45 3.71 -6.66
C HIS A 9 -14.97 3.47 -7.03
N PRO A 10 -13.97 3.68 -6.14
CA PRO A 10 -12.58 3.30 -6.35
C PRO A 10 -12.18 2.20 -5.33
N GLU A 11 -13.08 1.80 -4.43
CA GLU A 11 -12.72 1.20 -3.12
C GLU A 11 -12.35 -0.27 -3.28
N VAL A 12 -13.13 -1.05 -4.04
CA VAL A 12 -12.92 -2.51 -4.13
C VAL A 12 -11.57 -2.89 -4.74
N GLY A 13 -11.13 -2.17 -5.77
CA GLY A 13 -9.83 -2.40 -6.41
C GLY A 13 -8.66 -1.96 -5.52
N ASP A 14 -8.81 -0.82 -4.86
CA ASP A 14 -7.80 -0.28 -3.97
C ASP A 14 -7.64 -1.11 -2.69
N ASP A 15 -8.75 -1.64 -2.17
CA ASP A 15 -8.79 -2.56 -1.01
C ASP A 15 -8.10 -3.89 -1.33
N ARG A 16 -8.34 -4.44 -2.53
CA ARG A 16 -7.66 -5.67 -2.97
C ARG A 16 -6.15 -5.46 -3.08
N ILE A 17 -5.72 -4.33 -3.64
CA ILE A 17 -4.30 -3.98 -3.75
C ILE A 17 -3.70 -3.78 -2.36
N ALA A 18 -4.36 -3.03 -1.48
CA ALA A 18 -3.91 -2.81 -0.11
C ALA A 18 -3.77 -4.12 0.67
N ARG A 19 -4.71 -5.06 0.47
CA ARG A 19 -4.63 -6.41 1.05
C ARG A 19 -3.42 -7.18 0.54
N LEU A 20 -3.19 -7.21 -0.78
CA LEU A 20 -2.03 -7.89 -1.38
C LEU A 20 -0.71 -7.30 -0.90
N MET A 21 -0.62 -5.96 -0.81
CA MET A 21 0.55 -5.27 -0.25
C MET A 21 0.77 -5.70 1.21
N THR A 22 -0.28 -5.75 2.02
CA THR A 22 -0.21 -6.16 3.42
C THR A 22 0.27 -7.59 3.57
N GLU A 23 -0.32 -8.53 2.83
CA GLU A 23 0.05 -9.95 2.85
C GLU A 23 1.53 -10.14 2.43
N THR A 24 1.92 -9.49 1.32
CA THR A 24 3.28 -9.57 0.78
C THR A 24 4.32 -9.00 1.75
N LEU A 25 4.02 -7.85 2.37
CA LEU A 25 4.91 -7.24 3.35
C LEU A 25 5.04 -8.10 4.62
N ALA A 26 3.93 -8.65 5.11
CA ALA A 26 3.95 -9.51 6.29
C ALA A 26 4.78 -10.77 6.04
N GLU A 27 4.63 -11.41 4.88
CA GLU A 27 5.42 -12.57 4.48
C GLU A 27 6.91 -12.23 4.36
N GLY A 28 7.25 -11.17 3.62
CA GLY A 28 8.63 -10.74 3.41
C GLY A 28 9.35 -10.37 4.71
N LEU A 29 8.67 -9.61 5.58
CA LEU A 29 9.22 -9.23 6.89
C LEU A 29 9.36 -10.44 7.82
N SER A 30 8.44 -11.40 7.75
CA SER A 30 8.52 -12.62 8.56
C SER A 30 9.75 -13.45 8.19
N ARG A 31 10.00 -13.61 6.88
CA ARG A 31 11.21 -14.27 6.36
C ARG A 31 12.47 -13.55 6.79
N LEU A 32 12.53 -12.23 6.61
CA LEU A 32 13.70 -11.43 6.92
C LEU A 32 14.05 -11.44 8.42
N ARG A 33 13.04 -11.50 9.29
CA ARG A 33 13.23 -11.48 10.75
C ARG A 33 13.32 -12.87 11.38
N GLY A 34 13.14 -13.94 10.61
CA GLY A 34 13.09 -15.32 11.10
C GLY A 34 11.96 -15.59 12.11
N ARG A 35 10.94 -14.73 12.15
CA ARG A 35 9.80 -14.85 13.08
C ARG A 35 8.55 -14.23 12.47
N PRO A 36 7.35 -14.70 12.82
CA PRO A 36 6.09 -14.13 12.32
C PRO A 36 6.00 -12.63 12.61
N VAL A 37 5.66 -11.86 11.58
CA VAL A 37 5.34 -10.44 11.65
C VAL A 37 3.90 -10.25 11.24
N ARG A 38 3.16 -9.53 12.07
CA ARG A 38 1.80 -9.10 11.78
C ARG A 38 1.78 -7.59 11.55
N ILE A 39 1.04 -7.20 10.52
CA ILE A 39 0.84 -5.81 10.16
C ILE A 39 -0.54 -5.42 10.67
N ARG A 40 -0.57 -4.41 11.53
CA ARG A 40 -1.78 -3.86 12.11
C ARG A 40 -2.46 -2.87 11.17
N GLU A 41 -1.65 -2.06 10.50
CA GLU A 41 -2.14 -0.98 9.64
C GLU A 41 -1.15 -0.70 8.50
N VAL A 42 -1.68 -0.43 7.32
CA VAL A 42 -0.94 0.11 6.18
C VAL A 42 -1.65 1.38 5.71
N ARG A 43 -0.99 2.53 5.83
CA ARG A 43 -1.46 3.79 5.24
C ARG A 43 -0.69 4.08 3.97
N ARG A 44 -1.41 4.24 2.86
CA ARG A 44 -0.86 4.48 1.53
C ARG A 44 -0.86 5.98 1.23
N GLU A 45 0.23 6.47 0.65
CA GLU A 45 0.37 7.86 0.25
C GLU A 45 0.99 7.94 -1.14
N PHE A 46 0.24 8.52 -2.08
CA PHE A 46 0.71 8.73 -3.44
C PHE A 46 1.77 9.84 -3.49
N LEU A 47 2.94 9.51 -4.05
CA LEU A 47 3.97 10.50 -4.34
C LEU A 47 3.74 11.05 -5.75
N ALA A 48 2.98 12.14 -5.82
CA ALA A 48 2.66 12.84 -7.07
C ALA A 48 3.89 13.40 -7.82
N SER A 49 5.05 13.48 -7.17
CA SER A 49 6.30 13.98 -7.76
C SER A 49 7.05 12.94 -8.62
N SER A 50 6.60 11.68 -8.66
CA SER A 50 7.21 10.66 -9.51
C SER A 50 6.60 10.72 -10.90
N SER A 51 7.35 11.25 -11.87
CA SER A 51 6.87 11.50 -13.24
C SER A 51 6.88 10.28 -14.16
N SER A 52 7.41 9.13 -13.73
CA SER A 52 7.59 7.96 -14.61
C SER A 52 6.84 6.71 -14.17
N PHE A 53 6.60 6.53 -12.86
CA PHE A 53 5.86 5.38 -12.33
C PHE A 53 5.11 5.76 -11.06
N ARG A 54 3.94 5.16 -10.85
CA ARG A 54 3.16 5.31 -9.62
C ARG A 54 4.02 4.83 -8.44
N THR A 55 4.36 5.78 -7.57
CA THR A 55 5.12 5.51 -6.35
C THR A 55 4.22 5.77 -5.16
N GLU A 56 4.13 4.77 -4.29
CA GLU A 56 3.36 4.82 -3.06
C GLU A 56 4.31 4.74 -1.86
N ARG A 57 4.23 5.71 -0.97
CA ARG A 57 4.84 5.62 0.35
C ARG A 57 3.87 4.91 1.28
N LEU A 58 4.31 3.78 1.81
CA LEU A 58 3.56 3.00 2.78
C LEU A 58 4.08 3.32 4.19
N HIS A 59 3.15 3.74 5.06
CA HIS A 59 3.38 3.81 6.49
C HIS A 59 2.80 2.55 7.11
N VAL A 60 3.67 1.67 7.60
CA VAL A 60 3.29 0.36 8.12
C VAL A 60 3.44 0.36 9.63
N SER A 61 2.39 -0.03 10.35
CA SER A 61 2.43 -0.28 11.79
C SER A 61 2.42 -1.78 12.03
N LEU A 62 3.42 -2.27 12.75
CA LEU A 62 3.47 -3.68 13.18
C LEU A 62 2.66 -3.87 14.46
N ASP A 63 2.28 -5.11 14.78
CA ASP A 63 1.55 -5.44 16.02
C ASP A 63 2.29 -5.07 17.31
N ASP A 64 3.63 -4.98 17.26
CA ASP A 64 4.47 -4.50 18.36
C ASP A 64 4.53 -2.96 18.46
N GLY A 65 3.70 -2.26 17.68
CA GLY A 65 3.63 -0.80 17.63
C GLY A 65 4.79 -0.13 16.90
N ARG A 66 5.74 -0.90 16.34
CA ARG A 66 6.89 -0.32 15.65
C ARG A 66 6.49 0.19 14.26
N PRO A 67 6.79 1.45 13.93
CA PRO A 67 6.57 1.97 12.58
C PRO A 67 7.65 1.46 11.63
N LEU A 68 7.24 1.15 10.40
CA LEU A 68 8.13 0.86 9.29
C LEU A 68 7.74 1.73 8.10
N ARG A 69 8.72 2.43 7.53
CA ARG A 69 8.54 3.19 6.29
C ARG A 69 8.94 2.30 5.12
N VAL A 70 8.02 2.09 4.20
CA VAL A 70 8.26 1.28 3.00
C VAL A 70 7.94 2.12 1.78
N PHE A 71 8.82 2.08 0.78
CA PHE A 71 8.54 2.65 -0.52
C PHE A 71 8.12 1.52 -1.45
N PHE A 72 6.91 1.63 -1.99
CA PHE A 72 6.43 0.77 -3.05
C PHE A 72 6.53 1.54 -4.36
N LYS A 73 7.30 1.00 -5.31
CA LYS A 73 7.37 1.53 -6.66
C LYS A 73 6.74 0.49 -7.56
N ASP A 74 5.69 0.87 -8.27
CA ASP A 74 5.17 0.05 -9.35
C ASP A 74 6.21 0.00 -10.47
N LEU A 75 6.65 -1.19 -10.83
CA LEU A 75 7.65 -1.43 -11.88
C LEU A 75 7.01 -2.07 -13.11
N ASP A 76 5.67 -2.14 -13.19
CA ASP A 76 4.99 -2.89 -14.22
C ASP A 76 5.39 -2.45 -15.64
N PRO A 77 6.01 -3.34 -16.44
CA PRO A 77 6.35 -3.05 -17.83
C PRO A 77 5.13 -3.05 -18.77
N GLU A 78 3.96 -3.55 -18.35
CA GLU A 78 2.73 -3.61 -19.17
C GLU A 78 1.84 -2.36 -19.05
N HIS A 79 2.15 -1.44 -18.13
CA HIS A 79 1.45 -0.15 -17.96
C HIS A 79 2.03 0.99 -18.84
N GLN A 80 2.68 0.67 -19.97
CA GLN A 80 3.19 1.66 -20.95
C GLN A 80 2.15 2.12 -21.97
#